data_AF-R6TIW0-F1
#
_entry.id   AF-R6TIW0-F1
#
_cell.length_a   1.000
_cell.length_b   1.000
_cell.length_c   1.000
_cell.angle_alpha   90.00
_cell.angle_beta   90.00
_cell.angle_gamma   90.00
#
_symmetry.space_group_name_H-M   'P 1'
#
loop_
_entity.id
_entity.type
_entity.pdbx_description
1 polymer ?
#
loop_
_entity_poly.entity_id
_entity_poly.type
_entity_poly.pdbx_seq_one_letter_code
_entity_poly.pdbx_strand_id
1 'polypeptide(L)'
;MGFENDRKWIIEKKNDVAIKTMDNKERTDQFIEKRDEVEEGISRIPTDLPEEIQRQVDAAIENARNDLKDESEKLESEANDIQRDADEVMDMADAVSGDLKEKGNRLKDLRGIPIIGSFAETKGDEVLDQAEQIVDLRQETQQYQDDLISSRNRLMGNR
;
A
#
# COMPACT_ATOMS: atom_id res chain seq x y z
N MET A 1 15.87 7.46 -17.90
CA MET A 1 16.58 8.10 -16.77
C MET A 1 17.79 7.23 -16.44
N GLY A 2 18.67 7.65 -15.54
CA GLY A 2 19.81 6.82 -15.10
C GLY A 2 19.49 6.13 -13.77
N PHE A 3 20.15 5.00 -13.49
CA PHE A 3 19.90 4.14 -12.31
C PHE A 3 19.71 4.92 -11.00
N GLU A 4 20.58 5.89 -10.70
CA GLU A 4 20.49 6.68 -9.46
C GLU A 4 19.22 7.52 -9.35
N ASN A 5 18.73 8.06 -10.48
CA ASN A 5 17.48 8.82 -10.49
C ASN A 5 16.29 7.88 -10.30
N ASP A 6 16.31 6.72 -10.95
CA ASP A 6 15.24 5.72 -10.84
C ASP A 6 15.18 5.14 -9.43
N ARG A 7 16.33 4.78 -8.86
CA ARG A 7 16.47 4.33 -7.46
C ARG A 7 15.99 5.38 -6.47
N LYS A 8 16.38 6.63 -6.65
CA LYS A 8 15.92 7.74 -5.79
C LYS A 8 14.40 7.89 -5.86
N TRP A 9 13.83 7.87 -7.05
CA TRP A 9 12.38 7.95 -7.23
C TRP A 9 11.65 6.79 -6.55
N ILE A 10 12.12 5.56 -6.72
CA ILE A 10 11.57 4.36 -6.06
C ILE A 10 11.58 4.53 -4.53
N ILE A 11 12.70 5.00 -3.95
CA ILE A 11 12.80 5.21 -2.49
C ILE A 11 11.82 6.28 -2.02
N GLU A 12 11.77 7.43 -2.69
CA GLU A 12 10.89 8.53 -2.33
C GLU A 12 9.43 8.11 -2.39
N LYS A 13 9.01 7.44 -3.47
CA LYS A 13 7.62 7.01 -3.62
C LYS A 13 7.25 5.83 -2.71
N LYS A 14 8.14 4.87 -2.47
CA LYS A 14 7.94 3.82 -1.45
C LYS A 14 7.67 4.43 -0.08
N ASN A 15 8.46 5.43 0.32
CA ASN A 15 8.30 6.06 1.63
C ASN A 15 6.96 6.82 1.74
N ASP A 16 6.51 7.46 0.66
CA ASP A 16 5.18 8.07 0.57
C ASP A 16 4.06 7.02 0.72
N VAL A 17 4.18 5.87 0.04
CA VAL A 17 3.26 4.73 0.21
C VAL A 17 3.23 4.23 1.65
N ALA A 18 4.40 4.09 2.28
CA ALA A 18 4.51 3.63 3.67
C ALA A 18 3.75 4.55 4.64
N ILE A 19 3.99 5.86 4.55
CA ILE A 19 3.34 6.86 5.42
C ILE A 19 1.84 6.84 5.21
N LYS A 20 1.37 6.93 3.95
CA LYS A 20 -0.06 6.92 3.64
C LYS A 20 -0.75 5.63 4.10
N THR A 21 -0.07 4.48 3.97
CA THR A 21 -0.57 3.19 4.45
C THR A 21 -0.78 3.22 5.97
N MET A 22 0.20 3.73 6.71
CA MET A 22 0.10 3.87 8.18
C MET A 22 -1.04 4.79 8.58
N ASP A 23 -1.16 5.96 7.95
CA ASP A 23 -2.22 6.93 8.23
C ASP A 23 -3.61 6.37 7.90
N ASN A 24 -3.77 5.70 6.76
CA ASN A 24 -5.04 5.08 6.36
C ASN A 24 -5.43 3.94 7.32
N LYS A 25 -4.46 3.16 7.78
CA LYS A 25 -4.68 2.10 8.77
C LYS A 25 -5.17 2.66 10.11
N GLU A 26 -4.50 3.69 10.63
CA GLU A 26 -4.91 4.33 11.89
C GLU A 26 -6.34 4.88 11.80
N ARG A 27 -6.67 5.57 10.70
CA ARG A 27 -8.02 6.08 10.48
C ARG A 27 -9.06 4.98 10.30
N THR A 28 -8.68 3.86 9.67
CA THR A 28 -9.54 2.68 9.54
C THR A 28 -9.84 2.07 10.90
N ASP A 29 -8.83 1.95 11.78
CA ASP A 29 -9.01 1.43 13.13
C ASP A 29 -9.95 2.32 13.95
N GLN A 30 -9.77 3.65 13.91
CA GLN A 30 -10.65 4.62 14.56
C GLN A 30 -12.08 4.58 14.00
N PHE A 31 -12.24 4.44 12.68
CA PHE A 31 -13.54 4.30 12.05
C PHE A 31 -14.28 3.05 12.51
N ILE A 32 -13.58 1.91 12.61
CA ILE A 32 -14.17 0.65 13.08
C ILE A 32 -14.69 0.79 14.52
N GLU A 33 -13.90 1.38 15.41
CA GLU A 33 -14.31 1.65 16.80
C GLU A 33 -15.56 2.54 16.85
N LYS A 34 -15.54 3.67 16.12
CA LYS A 34 -16.68 4.58 16.01
C LYS A 34 -17.94 3.89 15.47
N ARG A 35 -17.81 3.07 14.42
CA ARG A 35 -18.92 2.32 13.84
C ARG A 35 -19.53 1.36 14.86
N ASP A 36 -18.67 0.62 15.57
CA ASP A 36 -19.11 -0.36 16.55
C ASP A 36 -19.81 0.32 17.75
N GLU A 37 -19.33 1.48 18.21
CA GLU A 37 -19.99 2.30 19.24
C GLU A 37 -21.38 2.80 18.77
N VAL A 38 -21.48 3.28 17.53
CA VAL A 38 -22.74 3.75 16.96
C VAL A 38 -23.75 2.61 16.84
N GLU A 39 -23.35 1.46 16.30
CA GLU A 39 -24.24 0.30 16.17
C GLU A 39 -24.65 -0.28 17.53
N GLU A 40 -23.75 -0.27 18.53
CA GLU A 40 -24.10 -0.62 19.90
C GLU A 40 -25.13 0.37 20.48
N GLY A 41 -24.93 1.68 20.28
CA GLY A 41 -25.87 2.71 20.68
C GLY A 41 -27.25 2.53 20.05
N ILE A 42 -27.30 2.25 18.75
CA ILE A 42 -28.54 1.95 18.00
C ILE A 42 -29.24 0.72 18.59
N SER A 43 -28.49 -0.35 18.90
CA SER A 43 -29.06 -1.60 19.43
C SER A 43 -29.75 -1.45 20.79
N ARG A 44 -29.41 -0.41 21.55
CA ARG A 44 -29.98 -0.09 22.88
C ARG A 44 -31.21 0.80 22.82
N ILE A 45 -31.59 1.30 21.64
CA ILE A 45 -32.76 2.16 21.47
C ILE A 45 -34.03 1.31 21.67
N PRO A 46 -34.97 1.73 22.55
CA PRO A 46 -36.24 1.03 22.72
C PRO A 46 -37.06 1.00 21.43
N THR A 47 -37.68 -0.14 21.14
CA THR A 47 -38.50 -0.32 19.92
C THR A 47 -39.99 -0.04 20.13
N ASP A 48 -40.39 0.31 21.36
CA ASP A 48 -41.76 0.56 21.79
C ASP A 48 -42.08 2.06 21.93
N LEU A 49 -41.52 2.87 21.05
CA LEU A 49 -41.73 4.32 21.03
C LEU A 49 -43.04 4.68 20.30
N PRO A 50 -43.71 5.79 20.67
CA PRO A 50 -44.81 6.35 19.89
C PRO A 50 -44.41 6.60 18.42
N GLU A 51 -45.31 6.35 17.46
CA GLU A 51 -44.99 6.38 16.01
C GLU A 51 -44.23 7.64 15.57
N GLU A 52 -44.64 8.81 16.04
CA GLU A 52 -44.00 10.08 15.67
C GLU A 52 -42.54 10.15 16.17
N ILE A 53 -42.28 9.66 17.38
CA ILE A 53 -40.93 9.59 17.95
C ILE A 53 -40.12 8.51 17.22
N GLN A 54 -40.72 7.35 16.94
CA GLN A 54 -40.06 6.27 16.22
C GLN A 54 -39.57 6.74 14.85
N ARG A 55 -40.40 7.48 14.08
CA ARG A 55 -39.98 8.02 12.77
C ARG A 55 -38.79 8.97 12.87
N GLN A 56 -38.74 9.83 13.90
CA GLN A 56 -37.62 10.74 14.10
C GLN A 56 -36.35 9.99 14.49
N VAL A 57 -36.48 8.97 15.32
CA VAL A 57 -35.38 8.07 15.71
C VAL A 57 -34.84 7.31 14.50
N ASP A 58 -35.72 6.71 13.69
CA ASP A 58 -35.33 5.96 12.49
C ASP A 58 -34.59 6.87 11.50
N ALA A 59 -35.06 8.09 11.29
CA ALA A 59 -34.38 9.08 10.44
C ALA A 59 -32.99 9.47 11.00
N ALA A 60 -32.85 9.59 12.32
CA ALA A 60 -31.55 9.87 12.94
C ALA A 60 -30.58 8.70 12.81
N ILE A 61 -31.07 7.45 12.94
CA ILE A 61 -30.29 6.22 12.73
C ILE A 61 -29.82 6.14 11.27
N GLU A 62 -30.72 6.40 10.32
CA GLU A 62 -30.39 6.39 8.90
C GLU A 62 -29.32 7.42 8.57
N ASN A 63 -29.44 8.64 9.09
CA ASN A 63 -28.43 9.69 8.91
C ASN A 63 -27.07 9.27 9.48
N ALA A 64 -27.03 8.72 10.70
CA ALA A 64 -25.79 8.25 11.31
C ALA A 64 -25.12 7.13 10.50
N ARG A 65 -25.91 6.20 9.95
CA ARG A 65 -25.40 5.13 9.08
C ARG A 65 -24.92 5.65 7.74
N ASN A 66 -25.57 6.65 7.17
CA ASN A 66 -25.12 7.30 5.95
C ASN A 66 -23.79 8.03 6.17
N ASP A 67 -23.62 8.73 7.29
CA ASP A 67 -22.34 9.37 7.65
C ASP A 67 -21.20 8.34 7.77
N LEU A 68 -21.46 7.19 8.41
CA LEU A 68 -20.49 6.10 8.50
C LEU A 68 -20.17 5.50 7.12
N LYS A 69 -21.18 5.38 6.26
CA LYS A 69 -21.00 4.87 4.90
C LYS A 69 -20.12 5.81 4.07
N ASP A 70 -20.40 7.11 4.10
CA ASP A 70 -19.60 8.12 3.38
C ASP A 70 -18.15 8.15 3.86
N GLU A 71 -17.91 7.98 5.16
CA GLU A 71 -16.57 7.89 5.73
C GLU A 71 -15.85 6.60 5.30
N SER A 72 -16.55 5.46 5.30
CA SER A 72 -16.02 4.19 4.80
C SER A 72 -15.63 4.28 3.32
N GLU A 73 -16.48 4.86 2.47
CA GLU A 73 -16.20 5.02 1.04
C GLU A 73 -14.97 5.90 0.78
N LYS A 74 -14.75 6.94 1.60
CA LYS A 74 -13.53 7.77 1.53
C LYS A 74 -12.28 6.98 1.90
N LEU A 75 -12.32 6.21 3.00
CA LEU A 75 -11.19 5.38 3.43
C LEU A 75 -10.84 4.32 2.39
N GLU A 76 -11.85 3.71 1.76
CA GLU A 76 -11.67 2.76 0.67
C GLU A 76 -11.07 3.41 -0.57
N SER A 77 -11.56 4.59 -0.97
CA SER A 77 -11.00 5.34 -2.10
C SER A 77 -9.53 5.70 -1.86
N GLU A 78 -9.20 6.19 -0.66
CA GLU A 78 -7.82 6.48 -0.29
C GLU A 78 -6.94 5.22 -0.34
N ALA A 79 -7.43 4.09 0.17
CA ALA A 79 -6.71 2.82 0.09
C ALA A 79 -6.46 2.39 -1.36
N ASN A 80 -7.42 2.59 -2.27
CA ASN A 80 -7.24 2.27 -3.69
C ASN A 80 -6.17 3.16 -4.35
N ASP A 81 -6.12 4.45 -4.00
CA ASP A 81 -5.09 5.36 -4.50
C ASP A 81 -3.69 4.97 -4.00
N ILE A 82 -3.58 4.60 -2.71
CA ILE A 82 -2.31 4.11 -2.14
C ILE A 82 -1.89 2.80 -2.81
N GLN A 83 -2.83 1.88 -3.04
CA GLN A 83 -2.54 0.61 -3.72
C GLN A 83 -1.97 0.86 -5.12
N ARG A 84 -2.53 1.81 -5.86
CA ARG A 84 -2.03 2.20 -7.18
C ARG A 84 -0.63 2.82 -7.12
N ASP A 85 -0.38 3.72 -6.15
CA ASP A 85 0.95 4.27 -5.91
C ASP A 85 1.98 3.15 -5.62
N ALA A 86 1.57 2.13 -4.86
CA ALA A 86 2.42 0.97 -4.56
C ALA A 86 2.71 0.13 -5.80
N ASP A 87 1.70 -0.14 -6.64
CA ASP A 87 1.86 -0.86 -7.90
C ASP A 87 2.84 -0.14 -8.85
N GLU A 88 2.74 1.19 -8.96
CA GLU A 88 3.65 2.00 -9.78
C GLU A 88 5.12 1.88 -9.32
N VAL A 89 5.34 1.83 -7.99
CA VAL A 89 6.69 1.62 -7.43
C VAL A 89 7.21 0.23 -7.75
N MET A 90 6.38 -0.81 -7.60
CA MET A 90 6.79 -2.19 -7.85
C MET A 90 7.08 -2.42 -9.33
N ASP A 91 6.26 -1.90 -10.24
CA ASP A 91 6.49 -1.99 -11.69
C ASP A 91 7.82 -1.34 -12.10
N MET A 92 8.11 -0.16 -11.56
CA MET A 92 9.38 0.53 -11.82
C MET A 92 10.56 -0.25 -11.25
N ALA A 93 10.43 -0.81 -10.05
CA ALA A 93 11.49 -1.60 -9.43
C ALA A 93 11.74 -2.91 -10.20
N ASP A 94 10.70 -3.58 -10.69
CA ASP A 94 10.82 -4.79 -11.51
C ASP A 94 11.51 -4.47 -12.85
N ALA A 95 11.15 -3.35 -13.50
CA ALA A 95 11.79 -2.91 -14.73
C ALA A 95 13.29 -2.59 -14.53
N VAL A 96 13.63 -1.81 -13.49
CA VAL A 96 15.01 -1.40 -13.20
C VAL A 96 15.85 -2.61 -12.79
N SER A 97 15.36 -3.45 -11.88
CA SER A 97 16.10 -4.64 -11.44
C SER A 97 16.30 -5.66 -12.56
N GLY A 98 15.33 -5.80 -13.46
CA GLY A 98 15.44 -6.64 -14.66
C GLY A 98 16.55 -6.18 -15.60
N ASP A 99 16.59 -4.88 -15.92
CA ASP A 99 17.62 -4.27 -16.78
C ASP A 99 19.03 -4.40 -16.16
N LEU A 100 19.15 -4.17 -14.84
CA LEU A 100 20.41 -4.34 -14.13
C LEU A 100 20.88 -5.80 -14.14
N LYS A 101 19.98 -6.77 -13.87
CA LYS A 101 20.32 -8.20 -13.94
C LYS A 101 20.83 -8.59 -15.31
N GLU A 102 20.19 -8.12 -16.38
CA GLU A 102 20.65 -8.37 -17.74
C GLU A 102 22.05 -7.78 -17.99
N LYS A 103 22.28 -6.52 -17.59
CA LYS A 103 23.58 -5.85 -17.74
C LYS A 103 24.68 -6.53 -16.92
N GLY A 104 24.40 -6.90 -15.68
CA GLY A 104 25.32 -7.60 -14.79
C GLY A 104 25.75 -8.95 -15.36
N ASN A 105 24.78 -9.74 -15.86
CA ASN A 105 25.06 -11.03 -16.50
C ASN A 105 25.91 -10.88 -17.77
N ARG A 106 25.61 -9.89 -18.62
CA ARG A 106 26.43 -9.60 -19.82
C ARG A 106 27.87 -9.22 -19.47
N LEU A 107 28.09 -8.52 -18.36
CA LEU A 107 29.44 -8.23 -17.86
C LEU A 107 30.13 -9.52 -17.38
N LYS A 108 29.42 -10.37 -16.65
CA LYS A 108 29.95 -11.67 -16.19
C LYS A 108 30.36 -12.58 -17.34
N ASP A 109 29.70 -12.54 -18.48
CA ASP A 109 30.07 -13.33 -19.66
C ASP A 109 31.44 -12.96 -20.22
N LEU A 110 31.92 -11.74 -19.98
CA LEU A 110 33.23 -11.25 -20.45
C LEU A 110 34.39 -11.69 -19.54
N ARG A 111 34.12 -12.40 -18.42
CA ARG A 111 35.13 -12.80 -17.42
C ARG A 111 36.31 -13.61 -17.99
N GLY A 112 36.10 -14.31 -19.10
CA GLY A 112 37.13 -15.14 -19.74
C GLY A 112 38.10 -14.36 -20.64
N ILE A 113 37.86 -13.07 -20.90
CA ILE A 113 38.66 -12.30 -21.85
C ILE A 113 39.90 -11.74 -21.13
N PRO A 114 41.13 -11.97 -21.64
CA PRO A 114 42.35 -11.42 -21.04
C PRO A 114 42.27 -9.90 -20.86
N ILE A 115 42.89 -9.38 -19.79
CA ILE A 115 42.95 -7.96 -19.41
C ILE A 115 41.62 -7.40 -18.88
N ILE A 116 40.47 -7.72 -19.50
CA ILE A 116 39.17 -7.17 -19.11
C ILE A 116 38.33 -8.10 -18.23
N GLY A 117 38.69 -9.38 -18.13
CA GLY A 117 37.90 -10.39 -17.43
C GLY A 117 37.69 -10.11 -15.94
N SER A 118 38.75 -9.76 -15.20
CA SER A 118 38.63 -9.40 -13.78
C SER A 118 37.84 -8.11 -13.57
N PHE A 119 38.01 -7.13 -14.45
CA PHE A 119 37.22 -5.90 -14.41
C PHE A 119 35.73 -6.18 -14.64
N ALA A 120 35.41 -6.98 -15.65
CA ALA A 120 34.05 -7.34 -16.00
C ALA A 120 33.40 -8.20 -14.91
N GLU A 121 34.16 -9.05 -14.24
CA GLU A 121 33.70 -9.82 -13.08
C GLU A 121 33.29 -8.89 -11.93
N THR A 122 34.18 -7.98 -11.51
CA THR A 122 33.89 -7.03 -10.41
C THR A 122 32.72 -6.11 -10.74
N LYS A 123 32.70 -5.54 -11.95
CA LYS A 123 31.57 -4.68 -12.36
C LYS A 123 30.27 -5.45 -12.55
N GLY A 124 30.35 -6.71 -12.97
CA GLY A 124 29.20 -7.59 -13.02
C GLY A 124 28.58 -7.78 -11.62
N ASP A 125 29.40 -8.03 -10.60
CA ASP A 125 28.91 -8.15 -9.21
C ASP A 125 28.28 -6.85 -8.73
N GLU A 126 28.97 -5.71 -8.90
CA GLU A 126 28.43 -4.40 -8.47
C GLU A 126 27.05 -4.11 -9.07
N VAL A 127 26.83 -4.45 -10.34
CA VAL A 127 25.53 -4.23 -11.02
C VAL A 127 24.47 -5.22 -10.54
N LEU A 128 24.85 -6.45 -10.21
CA LEU A 128 23.92 -7.44 -9.64
C LEU A 128 23.50 -7.04 -8.22
N ASP A 129 24.45 -6.57 -7.39
CA ASP A 129 24.16 -6.04 -6.05
C ASP A 129 23.20 -4.84 -6.11
N GLN A 130 23.36 -3.97 -7.11
CA GLN A 130 22.42 -2.87 -7.35
C GLN A 130 21.02 -3.38 -7.71
N ALA A 131 20.92 -4.44 -8.50
CA ALA A 131 19.64 -5.05 -8.83
C ALA A 131 18.96 -5.64 -7.59
N GLU A 132 19.72 -6.28 -6.70
CA GLU A 132 19.21 -6.82 -5.44
C GLU A 132 18.66 -5.72 -4.53
N GLN A 133 19.36 -4.60 -4.39
CA GLN A 133 18.84 -3.45 -3.63
C GLN A 133 17.48 -2.95 -4.15
N ILE A 134 17.25 -2.98 -5.46
CA ILE A 134 15.96 -2.59 -6.04
C ILE A 134 14.88 -3.63 -5.73
N VAL A 135 15.23 -4.92 -5.74
CA VAL A 135 14.31 -6.00 -5.33
C VAL A 135 13.91 -5.85 -3.86
N ASP A 136 14.84 -5.49 -2.98
CA ASP A 136 14.54 -5.26 -1.57
C ASP A 136 13.51 -4.13 -1.41
N LEU A 137 13.70 -3.02 -2.12
CA LEU A 137 12.73 -1.91 -2.12
C LEU A 137 11.35 -2.35 -2.62
N ARG A 138 11.30 -3.18 -3.66
CA ARG A 138 10.05 -3.76 -4.18
C ARG A 138 9.36 -4.65 -3.16
N GLN A 139 10.13 -5.44 -2.40
CA GLN A 139 9.59 -6.30 -1.35
C GLN A 139 9.05 -5.49 -0.17
N GLU A 140 9.75 -4.43 0.24
CA GLU A 140 9.23 -3.51 1.26
C GLU A 140 7.92 -2.84 0.81
N THR A 141 7.83 -2.38 -0.45
CA THR A 141 6.57 -1.84 -0.99
C THR A 141 5.43 -2.86 -0.95
N GLN A 142 5.71 -4.12 -1.28
CA GLN A 142 4.72 -5.19 -1.21
C GLN A 142 4.18 -5.38 0.21
N GLN A 143 5.05 -5.32 1.22
CA GLN A 143 4.63 -5.44 2.61
C GLN A 143 3.64 -4.34 3.01
N TYR A 144 3.90 -3.09 2.59
CA TYR A 144 2.94 -2.00 2.82
C TYR A 144 1.61 -2.23 2.09
N GLN A 145 1.65 -2.74 0.85
CA GLN A 145 0.44 -3.07 0.12
C GLN A 145 -0.36 -4.20 0.79
N ASP A 146 0.32 -5.24 1.30
CA ASP A 146 -0.32 -6.35 1.99
C ASP A 146 -0.98 -5.88 3.31
N ASP A 147 -0.30 -5.01 4.07
CA ASP A 147 -0.83 -4.38 5.27
C ASP A 147 -2.05 -3.51 4.97
N LEU A 148 -2.02 -2.76 3.87
CA LEU A 148 -3.14 -1.95 3.41
C LEU A 148 -4.36 -2.81 3.04
N ILE A 149 -4.14 -3.93 2.33
CA ILE A 149 -5.21 -4.89 1.98
C ILE A 149 -5.82 -5.48 3.25
N SER A 150 -4.99 -5.82 4.24
CA SER A 150 -5.46 -6.32 5.53
C SER A 150 -6.34 -5.29 6.25
N SER A 151 -5.92 -4.02 6.27
CA SER A 151 -6.71 -2.91 6.81
C SER A 151 -8.06 -2.75 6.07
N ARG A 152 -8.03 -2.75 4.73
CA ARG A 152 -9.23 -2.63 3.90
C ARG A 152 -10.21 -3.77 4.13
N ASN A 153 -9.73 -5.01 4.28
CA ASN A 153 -10.62 -6.15 4.55
C ASN A 153 -11.37 -5.96 5.88
N ARG A 154 -10.69 -5.45 6.91
CA ARG A 154 -11.31 -5.13 8.21
C ARG A 154 -12.35 -4.02 8.08
N LEU A 155 -12.07 -2.98 7.28
CA LEU A 155 -13.02 -1.90 6.98
C LEU A 155 -14.33 -2.46 6.41
N MET A 156 -14.23 -3.38 5.45
CA MET A 156 -15.37 -4.03 4.79
C MET A 156 -16.09 -5.08 5.65
N GLY A 157 -15.58 -5.38 6.85
CA GLY A 157 -16.12 -6.45 7.70
C GLY A 157 -15.79 -7.86 7.20
N ASN A 158 -14.88 -8.00 6.23
CA ASN A 158 -14.38 -9.27 5.75
C ASN A 158 -13.29 -9.76 6.73
N ARG A 159 -13.58 -10.83 7.47
CA ARG A 159 -12.62 -11.53 8.35
C ARG A 159 -11.94 -12.67 7.62
#